data_AF-A0A852V815-F1
#
_entry.id   AF-A0A852V815-F1
#
_cell.length_a   1.000
_cell.length_b   1.000
_cell.length_c   1.000
_cell.angle_alpha   90.00
_cell.angle_beta   90.00
_cell.angle_gamma   90.00
#
_symmetry.space_group_name_H-M   'P 1'
#
loop_
_entity.id
_entity.type
_entity.pdbx_description
1 polymer ?
#
loop_
_entity_poly.entity_id
_entity_poly.type
_entity_poly.pdbx_seq_one_letter_code
_entity_poly.pdbx_strand_id
1 'polypeptide(L)'
;MRPTHPVWAVLITIVAMLAQVIIGTAPVVLLLDRDNVLYRPLGMIGITLASLGLVYLIRRLGRQPWRGVGLTGSWRAPLHLLLGVVQATALGFACAAARARTGALWAAVGVHTGSHLANMLLPTRDIAYGVQLVIVTGTLCVTGLLILSGRRRDGTAATDGTARTTAPSLFRR
;
A
#
# COMPACT_ATOMS: atom_id res chain seq x y z
N MET A 1 -4.74 12.09 -35.46
CA MET A 1 -5.11 11.32 -34.24
C MET A 1 -5.70 12.31 -33.25
N ARG A 2 -6.96 12.15 -32.83
CA ARG A 2 -7.60 13.07 -31.88
C ARG A 2 -6.98 12.83 -30.49
N PRO A 3 -6.53 13.86 -29.75
CA PRO A 3 -6.02 13.68 -28.40
C PRO A 3 -7.16 13.09 -27.56
N THR A 4 -7.02 11.84 -27.13
CA THR A 4 -7.93 11.26 -26.14
C THR A 4 -7.83 12.11 -24.90
N HIS A 5 -8.92 12.79 -24.55
CA HIS A 5 -8.99 13.66 -23.38
C HIS A 5 -8.43 12.93 -22.15
N PRO A 6 -7.65 13.61 -21.29
CA PRO A 6 -7.00 13.00 -20.11
C PRO A 6 -8.00 12.26 -19.19
N VAL A 7 -9.27 12.65 -19.22
CA VAL A 7 -10.38 12.01 -18.50
C VAL A 7 -10.57 10.55 -18.89
N TRP A 8 -10.40 10.20 -20.17
CA TRP A 8 -10.56 8.82 -20.65
C TRP A 8 -9.45 7.90 -20.15
N ALA A 9 -8.21 8.40 -20.07
CA ALA A 9 -7.09 7.63 -19.53
C ALA A 9 -7.30 7.33 -18.04
N VAL A 10 -7.73 8.32 -17.26
CA VAL A 10 -8.05 8.17 -15.84
C VAL A 10 -9.18 7.15 -15.62
N LEU A 11 -10.25 7.22 -16.42
CA LEU A 11 -11.37 6.29 -16.34
C LEU A 11 -10.90 4.84 -16.59
N ILE A 12 -10.08 4.62 -17.61
CA ILE A 12 -9.51 3.30 -17.92
C ILE A 12 -8.65 2.79 -16.76
N THR A 13 -7.82 3.65 -16.15
CA THR A 13 -6.99 3.26 -14.99
C THR A 13 -7.84 2.87 -13.79
N ILE A 14 -8.91 3.63 -13.49
CA ILE A 14 -9.84 3.33 -12.39
C ILE A 14 -10.52 1.98 -12.63
N VAL A 15 -11.08 1.77 -13.82
CA VAL A 15 -11.74 0.50 -14.19
C VAL A 15 -10.77 -0.67 -14.11
N ALA A 16 -9.53 -0.49 -14.58
CA ALA A 16 -8.50 -1.51 -14.52
C ALA A 16 -8.11 -1.87 -13.08
N MET A 17 -7.91 -0.86 -12.21
CA MET A 17 -7.65 -1.09 -10.78
C MET A 17 -8.81 -1.81 -10.09
N LEU A 18 -10.05 -1.41 -10.39
CA LEU A 18 -11.24 -2.03 -9.82
C LEU A 18 -11.39 -3.48 -10.28
N ALA A 19 -11.24 -3.73 -11.58
CA ALA A 19 -11.28 -5.06 -12.16
C ALA A 19 -10.17 -5.95 -11.59
N GLN A 20 -8.96 -5.42 -11.39
CA GLN A 20 -7.83 -6.16 -10.83
C GLN A 20 -8.05 -6.53 -9.36
N VAL A 21 -8.67 -5.65 -8.57
CA VAL A 21 -9.09 -5.94 -7.19
C VAL A 21 -10.19 -6.99 -7.16
N ILE A 22 -11.24 -6.81 -7.97
CA ILE A 22 -12.39 -7.73 -8.01
C ILE A 22 -11.96 -9.11 -8.54
N ILE A 23 -11.27 -9.17 -9.67
CA ILE A 23 -10.79 -10.43 -10.28
C ILE A 23 -9.72 -11.09 -9.41
N GLY A 24 -8.83 -10.31 -8.79
CA GLY A 24 -7.79 -10.85 -7.92
C GLY A 24 -8.33 -11.42 -6.60
N THR A 25 -9.46 -10.90 -6.10
CA THR A 25 -10.05 -11.33 -4.82
C THR A 25 -11.24 -12.27 -4.97
N ALA A 26 -11.97 -12.22 -6.08
CA ALA A 26 -13.18 -13.02 -6.32
C ALA A 26 -12.95 -14.54 -6.23
N PRO A 27 -11.88 -15.14 -6.79
CA PRO A 27 -11.63 -16.56 -6.65
C PRO A 27 -11.44 -16.95 -5.18
N VAL A 28 -10.76 -16.11 -4.40
CA VAL A 28 -10.46 -16.38 -2.99
C VAL A 28 -11.72 -16.25 -2.13
N VAL A 29 -12.57 -15.28 -2.42
CA VAL A 29 -13.87 -15.10 -1.75
C VAL A 29 -14.86 -16.22 -2.10
N LEU A 30 -14.82 -16.74 -3.33
CA LEU A 30 -15.74 -17.77 -3.81
C LEU A 30 -15.31 -19.20 -3.45
N LEU A 31 -14.01 -19.48 -3.34
CA LEU A 31 -13.49 -20.85 -3.15
C LEU A 31 -13.05 -21.18 -1.72
N LEU A 32 -12.67 -20.19 -0.90
CA LEU A 32 -12.12 -20.46 0.44
C LEU A 32 -12.98 -19.88 1.55
N ASP A 33 -13.27 -20.74 2.53
CA ASP A 33 -13.90 -20.34 3.78
C ASP A 33 -13.01 -19.37 4.57
N ARG A 34 -13.63 -18.37 5.21
CA ARG A 34 -12.92 -17.20 5.77
C ARG A 34 -11.96 -17.57 6.91
N ASP A 35 -12.21 -18.71 7.54
CA ASP A 35 -11.43 -19.23 8.66
C ASP A 35 -10.18 -20.00 8.23
N ASN A 36 -10.01 -20.28 6.93
CA ASN A 36 -8.81 -20.95 6.42
C ASN A 36 -7.60 -20.01 6.41
N VAL A 37 -6.51 -20.44 7.08
CA VAL A 37 -5.23 -19.72 7.13
C VAL A 37 -4.65 -19.46 5.73
N LEU A 38 -5.00 -20.30 4.75
CA LEU A 38 -4.63 -20.17 3.34
C LEU A 38 -5.34 -19.02 2.60
N TYR A 39 -6.42 -18.45 3.14
CA TYR A 39 -7.15 -17.36 2.51
C TYR A 39 -6.26 -16.13 2.27
N ARG A 40 -5.37 -15.83 3.23
CA ARG A 40 -4.44 -14.68 3.14
C ARG A 40 -3.38 -14.82 2.03
N PRO A 41 -2.59 -15.90 1.95
CA PRO A 41 -1.60 -16.04 0.89
C PRO A 41 -2.24 -16.17 -0.50
N LEU A 42 -3.41 -16.83 -0.63
CA LEU A 42 -4.10 -16.97 -1.91
C LEU A 42 -4.58 -15.63 -2.46
N GLY A 43 -5.07 -14.74 -1.58
CA GLY A 43 -5.41 -13.36 -1.96
C GLY A 43 -4.23 -12.58 -2.54
N MET A 44 -3.04 -12.74 -1.94
CA MET A 44 -1.81 -12.13 -2.46
C MET A 44 -1.42 -12.67 -3.84
N ILE A 45 -1.51 -13.99 -4.03
CA ILE A 45 -1.19 -14.64 -5.31
C ILE A 45 -2.18 -14.21 -6.40
N GLY A 46 -3.48 -14.18 -6.10
CA GLY A 46 -4.53 -13.79 -7.04
C GLY A 46 -4.35 -12.36 -7.55
N ILE A 47 -4.08 -11.41 -6.65
CA ILE A 47 -3.79 -10.01 -7.04
C ILE A 47 -2.53 -9.93 -7.90
N THR A 48 -1.48 -10.69 -7.57
CA THR A 48 -0.22 -10.68 -8.33
C THR A 48 -0.42 -11.19 -9.75
N LEU A 49 -1.14 -12.32 -9.91
CA LEU A 49 -1.47 -12.89 -11.21
C LEU A 49 -2.39 -11.97 -12.03
N ALA A 50 -3.39 -11.35 -11.41
CA ALA A 50 -4.25 -10.37 -12.07
C ALA A 50 -3.45 -9.16 -12.56
N SER A 51 -2.49 -8.69 -11.76
CA SER A 51 -1.56 -7.61 -12.12
C SER A 51 -0.72 -7.97 -13.34
N LEU A 52 -0.09 -9.15 -13.31
CA LEU A 52 0.73 -9.65 -14.42
C LEU A 52 -0.09 -9.86 -15.68
N GLY A 53 -1.29 -10.43 -15.55
CA GLY A 53 -2.23 -10.63 -16.64
C GLY A 53 -2.65 -9.31 -17.28
N LEU A 54 -2.95 -8.28 -16.49
CA LEU A 54 -3.28 -6.95 -16.99
C LEU A 54 -2.12 -6.31 -17.74
N VAL A 55 -0.91 -6.34 -17.17
CA VAL A 55 0.30 -5.82 -17.83
C VAL A 55 0.54 -6.54 -19.16
N TYR A 56 0.38 -7.86 -19.18
CA TYR A 56 0.49 -8.67 -20.38
C TYR A 56 -0.57 -8.27 -21.42
N LEU A 57 -1.83 -8.07 -21.00
CA LEU A 57 -2.93 -7.72 -21.89
C LEU A 57 -2.76 -6.31 -22.51
N ILE A 58 -2.39 -5.32 -21.70
CA ILE A 58 -2.11 -3.95 -22.17
C ILE A 58 -0.99 -3.97 -23.21
N ARG A 59 0.10 -4.71 -22.94
CA ARG A 59 1.19 -4.86 -23.91
C ARG A 59 0.77 -5.57 -25.18
N ARG A 60 -0.02 -6.65 -25.05
CA ARG A 60 -0.51 -7.43 -26.18
C ARG A 60 -1.41 -6.58 -27.08
N LEU A 61 -2.33 -5.81 -26.50
CA LEU A 61 -3.22 -4.91 -27.23
C LEU A 61 -2.47 -3.73 -27.85
N GLY A 62 -1.47 -3.18 -27.14
CA GLY A 62 -0.62 -2.10 -27.65
C GLY A 62 0.41 -2.53 -28.69
N ARG A 63 0.53 -3.84 -29.01
CA ARG A 63 1.58 -4.43 -29.88
C ARG A 63 3.00 -3.94 -29.52
N GLN A 64 3.23 -3.58 -28.27
CA GLN A 64 4.51 -3.04 -27.80
C GLN A 64 5.49 -4.20 -27.63
N PRO A 65 6.55 -4.31 -28.46
CA PRO A 65 7.50 -5.40 -28.34
C PRO A 65 8.24 -5.30 -26.99
N TRP A 66 8.44 -6.45 -26.33
CA TRP A 66 9.18 -6.54 -25.07
C TRP A 66 10.65 -6.06 -25.17
N ARG A 67 11.14 -5.80 -26.38
CA ARG A 67 12.45 -5.18 -26.62
C ARG A 67 12.51 -3.72 -26.16
N GLY A 68 11.39 -2.99 -26.11
CA GLY A 68 11.34 -1.58 -25.68
C GLY A 68 11.30 -1.35 -24.18
N VAL A 69 11.22 -2.41 -23.36
CA VAL A 69 11.05 -2.32 -21.90
C VAL A 69 12.35 -1.92 -21.18
N GLY A 70 13.45 -1.77 -21.91
CA GLY A 70 14.73 -1.45 -21.29
C GLY A 70 15.24 -2.56 -20.36
N LEU A 71 14.72 -3.79 -20.50
CA LEU A 71 15.42 -5.01 -20.05
C LEU A 71 16.64 -5.31 -20.92
N THR A 72 17.23 -4.29 -21.55
CA THR A 72 18.63 -4.37 -21.97
C THR A 72 19.41 -4.73 -20.71
N GLY A 73 20.33 -5.68 -20.81
CA GLY A 73 20.99 -6.36 -19.68
C GLY A 73 21.88 -5.48 -18.80
N SER A 74 21.35 -4.35 -18.33
CA SER A 74 21.92 -3.52 -17.30
C SER A 74 21.63 -4.19 -15.96
N TRP A 75 22.69 -4.55 -15.25
CA TRP A 75 22.65 -5.16 -13.93
C TRP A 75 21.92 -4.28 -12.88
N ARG A 76 21.67 -3.00 -13.19
CA ARG A 76 20.94 -2.07 -12.32
C ARG A 76 19.42 -2.11 -12.48
N ALA A 77 18.91 -2.60 -13.61
CA ALA A 77 17.48 -2.74 -13.84
C ALA A 77 16.77 -3.63 -12.80
N PRO A 78 17.29 -4.83 -12.44
CA PRO A 78 16.68 -5.64 -11.39
C PRO A 78 16.73 -4.95 -10.02
N LEU A 79 17.77 -4.16 -9.73
CA LEU A 79 17.87 -3.40 -8.48
C LEU A 79 16.78 -2.33 -8.38
N HIS A 80 16.53 -1.58 -9.45
CA HIS A 80 15.47 -0.58 -9.47
C HIS A 80 14.08 -1.22 -9.35
N LEU A 81 13.90 -2.40 -9.95
CA LEU A 81 12.66 -3.16 -9.84
C LEU A 81 12.46 -3.65 -8.40
N LEU A 82 13.50 -4.20 -7.76
CA LEU A 82 13.48 -4.59 -6.35
C LEU A 82 13.16 -3.41 -5.45
N LEU A 83 13.80 -2.25 -5.65
CA LEU A 83 13.50 -1.05 -4.86
C LEU A 83 12.04 -0.61 -5.04
N GLY A 84 11.49 -0.68 -6.26
CA GLY A 84 10.08 -0.38 -6.53
C GLY A 84 9.14 -1.34 -5.80
N VAL A 85 9.47 -2.63 -5.77
CA VAL A 85 8.71 -3.64 -5.01
C VAL A 85 8.78 -3.32 -3.51
N VAL A 86 9.97 -3.04 -2.98
CA VAL A 86 10.15 -2.69 -1.56
C VAL A 86 9.36 -1.43 -1.19
N GLN A 87 9.36 -0.41 -2.04
CA GLN A 87 8.56 0.80 -1.83
C GLN A 87 7.06 0.50 -1.82
N ALA A 88 6.57 -0.32 -2.75
CA ALA A 88 5.17 -0.74 -2.79
C ALA A 88 4.78 -1.51 -1.52
N THR A 89 5.65 -2.41 -1.03
CA THR A 89 5.46 -3.11 0.23
C THR A 89 5.42 -2.16 1.42
N ALA A 90 6.33 -1.18 1.47
CA ALA A 90 6.36 -0.16 2.53
C ALA A 90 5.08 0.69 2.54
N LEU A 91 4.57 1.07 1.36
CA LEU A 91 3.31 1.79 1.23
C LEU A 91 2.13 0.95 1.72
N GLY A 92 2.07 -0.32 1.32
CA GLY A 92 1.07 -1.27 1.79
C GLY A 92 1.10 -1.44 3.31
N PHE A 93 2.30 -1.53 3.89
CA PHE A 93 2.50 -1.58 5.34
C PHE A 93 1.99 -0.31 6.03
N ALA A 94 2.33 0.87 5.53
CA ALA A 94 1.86 2.14 6.10
C ALA A 94 0.33 2.26 6.04
N CYS A 95 -0.29 1.90 4.93
CA CYS A 95 -1.74 1.86 4.77
C CYS A 95 -2.40 0.85 5.73
N ALA A 96 -1.83 -0.35 5.87
CA ALA A 96 -2.33 -1.38 6.78
C ALA A 96 -2.20 -0.93 8.23
N ALA A 97 -1.07 -0.32 8.61
CA ALA A 97 -0.85 0.27 9.93
C ALA A 97 -1.87 1.38 10.24
N ALA A 98 -2.12 2.28 9.27
CA ALA A 98 -3.10 3.35 9.40
C ALA A 98 -4.51 2.81 9.64
N ARG A 99 -4.92 1.80 8.86
CA ARG A 99 -6.21 1.13 9.02
C ARG A 99 -6.29 0.37 10.35
N ALA A 100 -5.23 -0.35 10.74
CA ALA A 100 -5.19 -1.10 11.99
C ALA A 100 -5.29 -0.18 13.21
N ARG A 101 -4.78 1.05 13.11
CA ARG A 101 -4.87 2.06 14.18
C ARG A 101 -6.24 2.73 14.25
N THR A 102 -6.79 3.15 13.12
CA THR A 102 -8.02 3.98 13.10
C THR A 102 -9.30 3.20 12.91
N GLY A 103 -9.22 1.95 12.46
CA GLY A 103 -10.37 1.15 12.01
C GLY A 103 -10.99 1.64 10.69
N ALA A 104 -10.54 2.78 10.15
CA ALA A 104 -11.17 3.44 9.01
C ALA A 104 -10.38 3.21 7.72
N LEU A 105 -11.09 2.82 6.65
CA LEU A 105 -10.51 2.68 5.31
C LEU A 105 -9.94 4.03 4.81
N TRP A 106 -10.59 5.14 5.15
CA TRP A 106 -10.20 6.50 4.75
C TRP A 106 -8.78 6.89 5.18
N ALA A 107 -8.28 6.39 6.32
CA ALA A 107 -6.92 6.66 6.76
C ALA A 107 -5.89 6.04 5.80
N ALA A 108 -6.15 4.83 5.30
CA ALA A 108 -5.29 4.19 4.30
C ALA A 108 -5.35 4.93 2.95
N VAL A 109 -6.54 5.38 2.54
CA VAL A 109 -6.70 6.21 1.33
C VAL A 109 -5.87 7.50 1.46
N GLY A 110 -5.94 8.19 2.60
CA GLY A 110 -5.16 9.40 2.85
C GLY A 110 -3.65 9.18 2.74
N VAL A 111 -3.12 8.12 3.34
CA VAL A 111 -1.68 7.75 3.23
C VAL A 111 -1.29 7.46 1.79
N HIS A 112 -2.12 6.71 1.06
CA HIS A 112 -1.87 6.39 -0.33
C HIS A 112 -1.88 7.64 -1.22
N THR A 113 -2.95 8.44 -1.16
CA THR A 113 -3.10 9.67 -1.94
C THR A 113 -2.00 10.68 -1.60
N GLY A 114 -1.63 10.82 -0.32
CA GLY A 114 -0.54 11.70 0.09
C GLY A 114 0.82 11.29 -0.50
N SER A 115 1.11 9.98 -0.53
CA SER A 115 2.34 9.47 -1.16
C SER A 115 2.37 9.74 -2.67
N HIS A 116 1.22 9.62 -3.34
CA HIS A 116 1.10 9.90 -4.76
C HIS A 116 1.30 11.40 -5.05
N LEU A 117 0.71 12.26 -4.22
CA LEU A 117 0.88 13.71 -4.33
C LEU A 117 2.34 14.12 -4.10
N ALA A 118 3.02 13.52 -3.11
CA ALA A 118 4.43 13.78 -2.86
C ALA A 118 5.31 13.41 -4.07
N ASN A 119 5.04 12.28 -4.72
CA ASN A 119 5.74 11.88 -5.95
C ASN A 119 5.47 12.81 -7.13
N MET A 120 4.27 13.41 -7.23
CA MET A 120 3.96 14.40 -8.26
C MET A 120 4.65 15.75 -8.00
N LEU A 121 4.71 16.18 -6.74
CA LEU A 121 5.31 17.47 -6.34
C LEU A 121 6.83 17.46 -6.38
N LEU A 122 7.45 16.29 -6.21
CA LEU A 122 8.90 16.09 -6.25
C LEU A 122 9.26 15.22 -7.48
N PRO A 123 9.17 15.77 -8.71
CA PRO A 123 9.49 15.02 -9.90
C PRO A 123 10.94 14.56 -9.89
N THR A 124 11.15 13.24 -9.81
CA THR A 124 12.46 12.59 -9.93
C THR A 124 13.09 12.95 -11.27
N ARG A 125 14.19 13.70 -11.26
CA ARG A 125 15.11 13.70 -12.40
C ARG A 125 15.86 12.36 -12.44
N ASP A 126 16.12 11.83 -13.64
CA ASP A 126 16.68 10.48 -13.87
C ASP A 126 17.95 10.15 -13.08
N ILE A 127 18.72 11.16 -12.68
CA ILE A 127 20.03 10.99 -12.04
C ILE A 127 19.93 10.57 -10.55
N ALA A 128 18.77 10.74 -9.89
CA ALA A 128 18.60 10.45 -8.47
C ALA A 128 17.41 9.53 -8.12
N TYR A 129 16.86 8.81 -9.11
CA TYR A 129 15.68 7.95 -8.92
C TYR A 129 15.85 6.93 -7.78
N GLY A 130 17.01 6.28 -7.70
CA GLY A 130 17.31 5.30 -6.64
C GLY A 130 17.33 5.91 -5.23
N VAL A 131 17.91 7.10 -5.08
CA VAL A 131 17.99 7.80 -3.78
C VAL A 131 16.59 8.20 -3.30
N GLN A 132 15.77 8.74 -4.21
CA GLN A 132 14.39 9.09 -3.88
C GLN A 132 13.58 7.85 -3.45
N LEU A 133 13.73 6.73 -4.16
CA LEU A 133 13.07 5.46 -3.78
C LEU A 133 13.44 5.01 -2.37
N VAL A 134 14.72 5.08 -2.00
CA VAL A 134 15.19 4.72 -0.66
C VAL A 134 14.59 5.65 0.39
N ILE A 135 14.61 6.97 0.15
CA ILE A 135 14.05 7.96 1.08
C ILE A 135 12.54 7.76 1.27
N VAL A 136 11.78 7.60 0.19
CA VAL A 136 10.32 7.41 0.25
C VAL A 136 9.99 6.10 0.96
N THR A 137 10.70 5.02 0.65
CA THR A 137 10.54 3.73 1.33
C THR A 137 10.81 3.86 2.83
N GLY A 138 11.93 4.49 3.21
CA GLY A 138 12.27 4.72 4.61
C GLY A 138 11.20 5.54 5.33
N THR A 139 10.73 6.61 4.69
CA THR A 139 9.68 7.48 5.25
C THR A 139 8.37 6.72 5.47
N LEU A 140 7.97 5.86 4.53
CA LEU A 140 6.76 5.03 4.66
C LEU A 140 6.90 3.99 5.77
N CYS A 141 8.04 3.32 5.88
CA CYS A 141 8.33 2.39 6.97
C CYS A 141 8.27 3.07 8.33
N VAL A 142 8.97 4.20 8.49
CA VAL A 142 8.97 4.98 9.74
C VAL A 142 7.56 5.46 10.07
N THR A 143 6.81 5.97 9.09
CA THR A 143 5.43 6.40 9.28
C THR A 143 4.54 5.26 9.77
N GLY A 144 4.60 4.09 9.12
CA GLY A 144 3.84 2.91 9.55
C GLY A 144 4.22 2.48 10.98
N LEU A 145 5.51 2.51 11.31
CA LEU A 145 6.00 2.13 12.64
C LEU A 145 5.55 3.13 13.72
N LEU A 146 5.62 4.43 13.43
CA LEU A 146 5.13 5.50 14.30
C LEU A 146 3.63 5.37 14.55
N ILE A 147 2.87 5.08 13.49
CA ILE A 147 1.44 4.83 13.59
C ILE A 147 1.16 3.68 14.58
N LEU A 148 1.88 2.56 14.48
CA LEU A 148 1.70 1.41 15.37
C LEU A 148 2.20 1.67 16.80
N SER A 149 3.28 2.43 16.96
CA SER A 149 3.89 2.69 18.27
C SER A 149 3.01 3.50 19.23
N GLY A 150 2.06 4.28 18.70
CA GLY A 150 1.14 5.10 19.49
C GLY A 150 0.30 4.31 20.50
N ARG A 151 0.00 3.03 20.22
CA ARG A 151 -0.82 2.16 21.11
C ARG A 151 -0.23 1.96 22.50
N ARG A 152 1.10 2.04 22.67
CA ARG A 152 1.74 1.70 23.95
C ARG A 152 1.57 2.77 25.02
N ARG A 153 1.31 4.03 24.64
CA ARG A 153 1.22 5.15 25.59
C ARG A 153 -0.15 5.26 26.27
N ASP A 154 -1.21 4.87 25.57
CA ASP A 154 -2.57 4.98 26.12
C ASP A 154 -2.87 3.93 27.20
N GLY A 155 -2.20 2.77 27.16
CA GLY A 155 -2.39 1.69 28.13
C GLY A 155 -1.72 1.93 29.49
N THR A 156 -0.63 2.70 29.53
CA THR A 156 0.12 2.96 30.77
C THR A 156 -0.54 4.05 31.62
N ALA A 157 -1.16 5.05 30.99
CA ALA A 157 -1.89 6.09 31.71
C ALA A 157 -3.18 5.57 32.39
N ALA A 158 -3.81 4.55 31.81
CA ALA A 158 -5.02 3.96 32.37
C ALA A 158 -4.77 3.17 33.67
N THR A 159 -3.58 2.61 33.86
CA THR A 159 -3.26 1.79 35.04
C THR A 159 -2.90 2.63 36.28
N ASP A 160 -2.32 3.83 36.08
CA ASP A 160 -1.97 4.74 37.19
C ASP A 160 -3.17 5.51 37.76
N GLY A 161 -4.24 5.70 36.97
CA GLY A 161 -5.44 6.40 37.41
C GLY A 161 -6.34 5.58 38.34
N THR A 162 -6.38 4.25 38.18
CA THR A 162 -7.27 3.38 38.97
C THR A 162 -6.75 3.13 40.39
N ALA A 163 -5.45 3.26 40.61
CA ALA A 163 -4.85 3.06 41.94
C ALA A 163 -5.12 4.22 42.93
N ARG A 164 -5.60 5.38 42.46
CA ARG A 164 -5.74 6.59 43.29
C ARG A 164 -7.16 6.83 43.85
N THR A 165 -8.15 6.01 43.48
CA THR A 165 -9.58 6.27 43.80
C THR A 165 -10.18 5.34 44.85
N THR A 166 -9.41 4.40 45.41
CA THR A 166 -9.84 3.54 46.53
C THR A 166 -9.19 3.94 47.84
N ALA A 167 -9.19 5.24 48.16
CA ALA A 167 -9.03 5.69 49.54
C ALA A 167 -10.42 5.67 50.21
N PRO A 168 -10.69 4.75 51.16
CA PRO A 168 -11.98 4.66 51.81
C PRO A 168 -12.21 5.87 52.71
N SER A 169 -13.24 6.67 52.40
CA SER A 169 -13.79 7.70 53.29
C SER A 169 -14.56 7.06 54.45
N LEU A 170 -13.86 6.28 55.27
CA LEU A 170 -14.30 5.89 56.60
C LEU A 170 -13.96 7.05 57.54
N PHE A 171 -14.89 7.98 57.72
CA PHE A 171 -15.16 8.76 58.96
C PHE A 171 -15.86 10.08 58.61
N ARG A 172 -17.18 10.12 58.78
CA ARG A 172 -17.82 11.28 59.39
C ARG A 172 -19.07 10.84 60.14
N ARG A 173 -19.03 11.15 61.44
CA ARG A 173 -20.06 10.96 62.45
C ARG A 173 -21.22 11.90 62.22
#